data_AF-X1B948-F1
#
_entry.id   AF-X1B948-F1
#
_cell.length_a   1.000
_cell.length_b   1.000
_cell.length_c   1.000
_cell.angle_alpha   90.00
_cell.angle_beta   90.00
_cell.angle_gamma   90.00
#
_symmetry.space_group_name_H-M   'P 1'
#
loop_
_entity.id
_entity.type
_entity.pdbx_description
1 polymer ?
#
loop_
_entity_poly.entity_id
_entity_poly.type
_entity_poly.pdbx_seq_one_letter_code
_entity_poly.pdbx_strand_id
1 'polypeptide(L)'
;RFSTIYFANSEGSYIEQEKPFLSARFTAIAREGDNVQMASESIGTTKGFKIMERISTKAQKAAFRAINLLKAQPVEGGEYTVILDQTLGGVFIHEAFGHLSEADFLYEDERMSGLMKLGKKFGSPKLNVVDDGSIPDLLGSAKYDDEGVRTKKNYLVKDGILAGRLHSRETAAKMEEEPTGNARALNYRFKPIVRMTNTYIENGDVSFKDLLSG
;
A
#
# COMPACT_ATOMS: atom_id res chain seq x y z
N ARG A 1 -6.79 -16.17 -10.00
CA ARG A 1 -7.81 -16.53 -8.97
C ARG A 1 -9.05 -15.69 -9.22
N PHE A 2 -10.22 -16.29 -9.07
CA PHE A 2 -11.50 -15.60 -9.09
C PHE A 2 -12.27 -16.05 -7.85
N SER A 3 -12.95 -15.13 -7.18
CA SER A 3 -13.77 -15.44 -6.02
C SER A 3 -14.95 -14.49 -5.92
N THR A 4 -16.11 -15.02 -5.58
CA THR A 4 -17.29 -14.25 -5.19
C THR A 4 -17.40 -14.28 -3.67
N ILE A 5 -17.62 -13.12 -3.07
CA ILE A 5 -17.75 -12.94 -1.62
C ILE A 5 -19.15 -12.42 -1.35
N TYR A 6 -19.84 -13.10 -0.43
CA TYR A 6 -21.12 -12.68 0.11
C TYR A 6 -20.91 -12.20 1.54
N PHE A 7 -21.37 -10.99 1.84
CA PHE A 7 -21.42 -10.44 3.19
C PHE A 7 -22.87 -10.18 3.57
N ALA A 8 -23.28 -10.67 4.74
CA ALA A 8 -24.59 -10.39 5.31
C ALA A 8 -24.48 -10.16 6.82
N ASN A 9 -25.29 -9.24 7.35
CA ASN A 9 -25.32 -8.94 8.78
C ASN A 9 -26.75 -8.71 9.31
N SER A 10 -26.89 -8.65 10.64
CA SER A 10 -28.18 -8.44 11.32
C SER A 10 -28.77 -7.03 11.13
N GLU A 11 -28.01 -6.09 10.58
CA GLU A 11 -28.47 -4.74 10.22
C GLU A 11 -29.16 -4.71 8.84
N GLY A 12 -29.28 -5.87 8.18
CA GLY A 12 -29.96 -6.01 6.89
C GLY A 12 -29.06 -5.79 5.68
N SER A 13 -27.73 -5.73 5.86
CA SER A 13 -26.81 -5.68 4.72
C SER A 13 -26.77 -7.03 4.01
N TYR A 14 -26.79 -7.00 2.68
CA TYR A 14 -26.49 -8.15 1.83
C TYR A 14 -25.68 -7.65 0.63
N ILE A 15 -24.41 -8.04 0.57
CA ILE A 15 -23.44 -7.53 -0.41
C ILE A 15 -22.79 -8.71 -1.12
N GLU A 16 -22.81 -8.66 -2.46
CA GLU A 16 -22.07 -9.58 -3.32
C GLU A 16 -20.94 -8.84 -4.03
N GLN A 17 -19.72 -9.38 -3.95
CA GLN A 17 -18.54 -8.81 -4.61
C GLN A 17 -17.72 -9.89 -5.30
N GLU A 18 -17.43 -9.67 -6.59
CA GLU A 18 -16.47 -10.46 -7.33
C GLU A 18 -15.06 -9.85 -7.19
N LYS A 19 -14.08 -10.67 -6.84
CA LYS A 19 -12.66 -10.30 -6.73
C LYS A 19 -11.82 -11.13 -7.72
N PRO A 20 -11.78 -10.74 -9.02
CA PRO A 20 -10.80 -11.28 -9.96
C PRO A 20 -9.39 -10.81 -9.59
N PHE A 21 -8.44 -11.74 -9.56
CA PHE A 21 -7.03 -11.44 -9.30
C PHE A 21 -6.14 -12.27 -10.22
N LEU A 22 -5.31 -11.59 -11.00
CA LEU A 22 -4.28 -12.20 -11.82
C LEU A 22 -2.97 -11.52 -11.51
N SER A 23 -1.91 -12.31 -11.27
CA SER A 23 -0.57 -11.78 -11.08
C SER A 23 0.47 -12.71 -11.68
N ALA A 24 1.58 -12.13 -12.13
CA ALA A 24 2.78 -12.86 -12.45
C ALA A 24 3.99 -12.20 -11.79
N ARG A 25 4.95 -13.05 -11.40
CA ARG A 25 6.24 -12.64 -10.84
C ARG A 25 7.32 -13.28 -11.69
N PHE A 26 8.33 -12.49 -12.03
CA PHE A 26 9.52 -12.91 -12.74
C PHE A 26 10.70 -12.67 -11.82
N THR A 27 11.57 -13.66 -11.70
CA THR A 27 12.82 -13.56 -10.98
C THR A 27 13.93 -13.97 -11.93
N ALA A 28 14.94 -13.12 -12.06
CA ALA A 28 16.14 -13.39 -12.85
C ALA A 28 17.34 -13.46 -11.91
N ILE A 29 18.22 -14.42 -12.18
CA ILE A 29 19.47 -14.62 -11.47
C ILE A 29 20.59 -14.47 -12.50
N ALA A 30 21.56 -13.61 -12.21
CA ALA A 30 22.75 -13.39 -13.03
C ALA A 30 24.00 -13.75 -12.22
N ARG A 31 25.03 -14.28 -12.88
CA ARG A 31 26.28 -14.70 -12.24
C ARG A 31 27.49 -14.28 -13.08
N GLU A 32 28.50 -13.74 -12.42
CA GLU A 32 29.83 -13.49 -12.99
C GLU A 32 30.90 -13.91 -11.96
N GLY A 33 31.65 -14.97 -12.26
CA GLY A 33 32.57 -15.57 -11.28
C GLY A 33 31.82 -16.05 -10.03
N ASP A 34 32.14 -15.47 -8.88
CA ASP A 34 31.48 -15.72 -7.59
C ASP A 34 30.39 -14.68 -7.24
N ASN A 35 30.27 -13.61 -8.02
CA ASN A 35 29.21 -12.61 -7.84
C ASN A 35 27.89 -13.15 -8.39
N VAL A 36 26.87 -13.29 -7.54
CA VAL A 36 25.52 -13.72 -7.91
C VAL A 36 24.54 -12.63 -7.52
N GLN A 37 23.74 -12.19 -8.48
CA GLN A 37 22.77 -11.12 -8.29
C GLN A 37 21.38 -11.58 -8.71
N MET A 38 20.37 -11.03 -8.04
CA MET A 38 18.98 -11.37 -8.27
C MET A 38 18.14 -10.10 -8.40
N ALA A 39 17.22 -10.10 -9.36
CA ALA A 39 16.19 -9.08 -9.46
C ALA A 39 14.84 -9.71 -9.75
N SER A 40 13.78 -9.05 -9.28
CA SER A 40 12.41 -9.49 -9.51
C SER A 40 11.54 -8.35 -10.02
N GLU A 41 10.58 -8.69 -10.87
CA GLU A 41 9.52 -7.80 -11.33
C GLU A 41 8.18 -8.54 -11.17
N SER A 42 7.14 -7.80 -10.79
CA SER A 42 5.79 -8.34 -10.71
C SER A 42 4.80 -7.46 -11.45
N ILE A 43 3.72 -8.09 -11.88
CA ILE A 43 2.55 -7.43 -12.42
C ILE A 43 1.32 -8.08 -11.84
N GLY A 44 0.29 -7.29 -11.54
CA GLY A 44 -1.00 -7.79 -11.13
C GLY A 44 -2.13 -6.93 -11.68
N THR A 45 -3.30 -7.53 -11.82
CA THR A 45 -4.50 -6.85 -12.29
C THR A 45 -5.75 -7.55 -11.80
N THR A 46 -6.85 -6.79 -11.78
CA THR A 46 -8.22 -7.27 -11.64
C THR A 46 -8.96 -7.34 -12.98
N LYS A 47 -8.38 -6.83 -14.09
CA LYS A 47 -9.02 -6.68 -15.42
C LYS A 47 -8.84 -7.86 -16.38
N GLY A 48 -8.61 -9.07 -15.88
CA GLY A 48 -8.41 -10.25 -16.72
C GLY A 48 -7.06 -10.27 -17.46
N PHE A 49 -6.97 -11.06 -18.54
CA PHE A 49 -5.68 -11.54 -19.05
C PHE A 49 -4.90 -10.53 -19.93
N LYS A 50 -5.52 -9.46 -20.43
CA LYS A 50 -4.89 -8.57 -21.43
C LYS A 50 -3.55 -7.97 -20.95
N ILE A 51 -3.40 -7.71 -19.65
CA ILE A 51 -2.14 -7.20 -19.10
C ILE A 51 -0.98 -8.20 -19.25
N MET A 52 -1.30 -9.49 -19.37
CA MET A 52 -0.33 -10.57 -19.52
C MET A 52 0.32 -10.60 -20.89
N GLU A 53 -0.22 -9.90 -21.89
CA GLU A 53 0.43 -9.76 -23.20
C GLU A 53 1.79 -9.02 -23.10
N ARG A 54 1.98 -8.24 -22.03
CA ARG A 54 3.22 -7.48 -21.77
C ARG A 54 4.24 -8.22 -20.91
N ILE A 55 4.03 -9.51 -20.60
CA ILE A 55 4.88 -10.28 -19.66
C ILE A 55 6.35 -10.35 -20.08
N SER A 56 6.62 -10.41 -21.38
CA SER A 56 7.99 -10.50 -21.91
C SER A 56 8.82 -9.27 -21.52
N THR A 57 8.22 -8.08 -21.55
CA THR A 57 8.89 -6.82 -21.17
C THR A 57 9.24 -6.80 -19.68
N LYS A 58 8.37 -7.33 -18.81
CA LYS A 58 8.64 -7.45 -17.37
C LYS A 58 9.74 -8.46 -17.07
N ALA A 59 9.74 -9.62 -17.75
CA ALA A 59 10.79 -10.61 -17.63
C ALA A 59 12.15 -10.07 -18.10
N GLN A 60 12.19 -9.39 -19.24
CA GLN A 60 13.40 -8.71 -19.73
C GLN A 60 13.91 -7.65 -18.76
N LYS A 61 13.02 -6.85 -18.17
CA LYS A 61 13.40 -5.86 -17.16
C LYS A 61 14.03 -6.52 -15.92
N ALA A 62 13.48 -7.63 -15.44
CA ALA A 62 14.08 -8.38 -14.34
C ALA A 62 15.49 -8.88 -14.70
N ALA A 63 15.67 -9.45 -15.89
CA ALA A 63 16.98 -9.90 -16.38
C ALA A 63 17.98 -8.76 -16.50
N PHE A 64 17.58 -7.64 -17.10
CA PHE A 64 18.42 -6.45 -17.25
C PHE A 64 18.87 -5.89 -15.89
N ARG A 65 17.97 -5.82 -14.90
CA ARG A 65 18.32 -5.40 -13.55
C ARG A 65 19.30 -6.35 -12.88
N ALA A 66 19.10 -7.67 -12.99
CA ALA A 66 20.01 -8.66 -12.41
C ALA A 66 21.43 -8.54 -13.00
N ILE A 67 21.55 -8.32 -14.32
CA ILE A 67 22.85 -8.12 -14.98
C ILE A 67 23.50 -6.79 -14.53
N ASN A 68 22.73 -5.70 -14.45
CA ASN A 68 23.29 -4.41 -14.02
C ASN A 68 23.79 -4.44 -12.58
N LEU A 69 23.13 -5.20 -11.70
CA LEU A 69 23.57 -5.38 -10.32
C LEU A 69 24.96 -6.05 -10.23
N LEU A 70 25.38 -6.84 -11.22
CA LEU A 70 26.75 -7.40 -11.22
C LEU A 70 27.81 -6.29 -11.32
N LYS A 71 27.46 -5.14 -11.90
CA LYS A 71 28.34 -3.97 -12.07
C LYS A 71 28.18 -2.92 -10.97
N ALA A 72 27.19 -3.09 -10.09
CA ALA A 72 26.90 -2.11 -9.06
C ALA A 72 28.03 -2.08 -8.02
N GLN A 73 28.47 -0.87 -7.67
CA GLN A 73 29.45 -0.67 -6.61
C GLN A 73 28.74 -0.73 -5.25
N PRO A 74 29.40 -1.24 -4.20
CA PRO A 74 28.89 -1.13 -2.85
C PRO A 74 28.77 0.34 -2.45
N VAL A 75 27.77 0.63 -1.61
CA VAL A 75 27.64 1.94 -0.95
C VAL A 75 28.26 1.84 0.44
N GLU A 76 28.98 2.88 0.85
CA GLU A 76 29.44 2.98 2.23
C GLU A 76 28.27 3.28 3.17
N GLY A 77 28.29 2.73 4.39
CA GLY A 77 27.25 3.00 5.37
C GLY A 77 27.34 4.44 5.87
N GLY A 78 26.21 5.15 5.90
CA GLY A 78 26.15 6.54 6.35
C GLY A 78 24.77 7.17 6.19
N GLU A 79 24.69 8.46 6.53
CA GLU A 79 23.50 9.29 6.30
C GLU A 79 23.63 10.01 4.97
N TYR A 80 22.61 9.87 4.12
CA TYR A 80 22.55 10.47 2.80
C TYR A 80 21.19 11.10 2.55
N THR A 81 21.17 12.23 1.83
CA THR A 81 19.94 12.71 1.19
C THR A 81 19.64 11.79 0.01
N VAL A 82 18.46 11.18 0.01
CA VAL A 82 18.03 10.24 -1.04
C VAL A 82 16.77 10.73 -1.72
N ILE A 83 16.71 10.54 -3.03
CA ILE A 83 15.50 10.70 -3.83
C ILE A 83 14.97 9.30 -4.12
N LEU A 84 13.78 8.98 -3.61
CA LEU A 84 13.14 7.70 -3.84
C LEU A 84 12.40 7.72 -5.17
N ASP A 85 12.53 6.66 -5.97
CA ASP A 85 11.61 6.44 -7.09
C ASP A 85 10.19 6.18 -6.55
N GLN A 86 9.16 6.39 -7.37
CA GLN A 86 7.78 6.30 -6.88
C GLN A 86 7.41 4.92 -6.34
N THR A 87 8.03 3.85 -6.85
CA THR A 87 7.77 2.48 -6.36
C THR A 87 8.32 2.30 -4.96
N LEU A 88 9.58 2.69 -4.75
CA LEU A 88 10.22 2.60 -3.44
C LEU A 88 9.60 3.59 -2.44
N GLY A 89 9.20 4.79 -2.88
CA GLY A 89 8.45 5.74 -2.07
C GLY A 89 7.11 5.17 -1.59
N GLY A 90 6.42 4.41 -2.44
CA GLY A 90 5.20 3.68 -2.07
C GLY A 90 5.44 2.60 -1.02
N VAL A 91 6.51 1.81 -1.14
CA VAL A 91 6.89 0.81 -0.12
C VAL A 91 7.31 1.49 1.18
N PHE A 92 8.10 2.55 1.09
CA PHE A 92 8.52 3.33 2.26
C PHE A 92 7.31 3.82 3.05
N ILE A 93 6.32 4.44 2.39
CA ILE A 93 5.15 4.94 3.11
C ILE A 93 4.26 3.82 3.67
N HIS A 94 4.20 2.67 3.00
CA HIS A 94 3.50 1.48 3.49
C HIS A 94 4.06 1.03 4.84
N GLU A 95 5.38 0.87 4.93
CA GLU A 95 6.05 0.37 6.13
C GLU A 95 6.15 1.45 7.22
N ALA A 96 6.61 2.65 6.86
CA ALA A 96 6.91 3.71 7.82
C ALA A 96 5.65 4.31 8.45
N PHE A 97 4.51 4.26 7.76
CA PHE A 97 3.32 4.99 8.17
C PHE A 97 2.00 4.28 7.93
N GLY A 98 1.91 3.45 6.90
CA GLY A 98 0.69 2.72 6.56
C GLY A 98 0.19 1.85 7.70
N HIS A 99 1.03 0.92 8.18
CA HIS A 99 0.70 0.07 9.34
C HIS A 99 0.52 0.87 10.63
N LEU A 100 1.31 1.93 10.82
CA LEU A 100 1.16 2.84 11.96
C LEU A 100 -0.23 3.50 12.00
N SER A 101 -0.90 3.61 10.86
CA SER A 101 -2.24 4.19 10.74
C SER A 101 -3.37 3.19 10.92
N GLU A 102 -3.08 1.89 11.10
CA GLU A 102 -4.10 0.87 11.39
C GLU A 102 -4.51 0.96 12.88
N ALA A 103 -5.77 1.30 13.16
CA ALA A 103 -6.21 1.66 14.51
C ALA A 103 -6.16 0.53 15.54
N ASP A 104 -6.16 -0.73 15.11
CA ASP A 104 -6.02 -1.88 16.00
C ASP A 104 -4.69 -1.88 16.76
N PHE A 105 -3.62 -1.36 16.17
CA PHE A 105 -2.34 -1.15 16.88
C PHE A 105 -2.36 0.05 17.84
N LEU A 106 -3.26 1.02 17.65
CA LEU A 106 -3.18 2.32 18.32
C LEU A 106 -3.94 2.38 19.64
N TYR A 107 -5.06 1.68 19.75
CA TYR A 107 -5.83 1.66 21.00
C TYR A 107 -5.25 0.69 22.03
N GLU A 108 -4.44 -0.29 21.61
CA GLU A 108 -3.82 -1.29 22.49
C GLU A 108 -2.52 -0.81 23.16
N ASP A 109 -1.88 0.24 22.62
CA ASP A 109 -0.63 0.82 23.13
C ASP A 109 -0.76 2.33 23.42
N GLU A 110 -0.78 2.69 24.70
CA GLU A 110 -0.86 4.08 25.16
C GLU A 110 0.24 4.98 24.59
N ARG A 111 1.45 4.45 24.35
CA ARG A 111 2.57 5.22 23.79
C ARG A 111 2.29 5.59 22.33
N MET A 112 1.66 4.69 21.60
CA MET A 112 1.28 4.88 20.19
C MET A 112 0.11 5.85 20.07
N SER A 113 -0.83 5.84 21.02
CA SER A 113 -1.93 6.81 21.09
C SER A 113 -1.43 8.26 21.13
N GLY A 114 -0.35 8.53 21.87
CA GLY A 114 0.27 9.86 21.96
C GLY A 114 1.06 10.26 20.70
N LEU A 115 1.65 9.28 20.01
CA LEU A 115 2.34 9.51 18.74
C LEU A 115 1.35 9.82 17.62
N MET A 116 0.23 9.10 17.56
CA MET A 116 -0.82 9.19 16.54
C MET A 116 -2.03 10.03 17.02
N LYS A 117 -1.75 11.13 17.71
CA LYS A 117 -2.76 12.12 18.09
C LYS A 117 -3.12 13.00 16.89
N LEU A 118 -4.39 13.02 16.50
CA LEU A 118 -4.87 13.84 15.38
C LEU A 118 -4.50 15.31 15.57
N GLY A 119 -4.19 15.99 14.47
CA GLY A 119 -3.73 17.39 14.47
C GLY A 119 -2.24 17.57 14.73
N LYS A 120 -1.50 16.51 15.05
CA LYS A 120 -0.04 16.58 15.22
C LYS A 120 0.66 16.75 13.87
N LYS A 121 1.71 17.58 13.83
CA LYS A 121 2.57 17.74 12.66
C LYS A 121 3.46 16.49 12.47
N PHE A 122 3.39 15.90 11.29
CA PHE A 122 4.14 14.71 10.88
C PHE A 122 5.15 14.99 9.77
N GLY A 123 4.99 16.09 9.02
CA GLY A 123 5.92 16.39 7.94
C GLY A 123 5.84 17.82 7.42
N SER A 124 6.44 18.00 6.23
CA SER A 124 6.31 19.23 5.45
C SER A 124 4.86 19.49 5.08
N PRO A 125 4.41 20.75 4.96
CA PRO A 125 3.08 21.09 4.44
C PRO A 125 2.77 20.52 3.06
N LYS A 126 3.79 20.10 2.30
CA LYS A 126 3.61 19.43 1.00
C LYS A 126 3.23 17.94 1.10
N LEU A 127 3.35 17.33 2.29
CA LEU A 127 3.15 15.90 2.47
C LEU A 127 1.66 15.57 2.61
N ASN A 128 1.16 14.76 1.68
CA ASN A 128 -0.17 14.18 1.74
C ASN A 128 -0.04 12.66 1.59
N VAL A 129 -0.54 11.92 2.58
CA VAL A 129 -0.52 10.44 2.62
C VAL A 129 -1.95 9.95 2.68
N VAL A 130 -2.29 9.07 1.75
CA VAL A 130 -3.66 8.62 1.50
C VAL A 130 -3.71 7.11 1.48
N ASP A 131 -4.79 6.53 2.02
CA ASP A 131 -5.25 5.19 1.70
C ASP A 131 -6.60 5.29 0.96
N ASP A 132 -6.69 4.73 -0.26
CA ASP A 132 -7.91 4.86 -1.06
C ASP A 132 -8.33 3.52 -1.70
N GLY A 133 -9.33 2.89 -1.09
CA GLY A 133 -9.90 1.62 -1.59
C GLY A 133 -10.88 1.81 -2.74
N SER A 134 -11.29 3.05 -3.01
CA SER A 134 -12.33 3.38 -4.00
C SER A 134 -11.80 3.57 -5.42
N ILE A 135 -10.48 3.63 -5.60
CA ILE A 135 -9.86 3.76 -6.93
C ILE A 135 -10.19 2.50 -7.74
N PRO A 136 -10.84 2.62 -8.91
CA PRO A 136 -11.23 1.45 -9.67
C PRO A 136 -9.99 0.67 -10.15
N ASP A 137 -10.13 -0.64 -10.16
CA ASP A 137 -9.22 -1.57 -10.85
C ASP A 137 -7.78 -1.70 -10.33
N LEU A 138 -7.48 -1.14 -9.15
CA LEU A 138 -6.24 -1.44 -8.45
C LEU A 138 -6.38 -2.72 -7.61
N LEU A 139 -5.24 -3.33 -7.29
CA LEU A 139 -5.19 -4.60 -6.55
C LEU A 139 -5.67 -4.48 -5.10
N GLY A 140 -5.49 -3.31 -4.48
CA GLY A 140 -5.93 -3.04 -3.11
C GLY A 140 -7.40 -2.65 -3.01
N SER A 141 -8.06 -2.41 -4.13
CA SER A 141 -9.42 -1.85 -4.17
C SER A 141 -10.52 -2.87 -3.97
N ALA A 142 -11.61 -2.41 -3.38
CA ALA A 142 -12.88 -3.12 -3.24
C ALA A 142 -14.02 -2.09 -3.23
N LYS A 143 -15.27 -2.47 -3.44
CA LYS A 143 -16.39 -1.51 -3.26
C LYS A 143 -16.75 -1.38 -1.78
N TYR A 144 -16.73 -2.50 -1.08
CA TYR A 144 -16.95 -2.61 0.35
C TYR A 144 -15.84 -3.47 0.94
N ASP A 145 -15.45 -3.14 2.18
CA ASP A 145 -14.57 -3.98 2.97
C ASP A 145 -15.29 -5.26 3.44
N ASP A 146 -14.60 -6.11 4.19
CA ASP A 146 -15.14 -7.41 4.62
C ASP A 146 -16.10 -7.30 5.83
N GLU A 147 -16.41 -6.08 6.28
CA GLU A 147 -17.50 -5.74 7.23
C GLU A 147 -18.66 -4.99 6.56
N GLY A 148 -18.65 -4.88 5.22
CA GLY A 148 -19.68 -4.22 4.45
C GLY A 148 -19.63 -2.69 4.47
N VAL A 149 -18.53 -2.09 4.93
CA VAL A 149 -18.34 -0.64 4.90
C VAL A 149 -17.81 -0.22 3.54
N ARG A 150 -18.43 0.79 2.93
CA ARG A 150 -18.01 1.30 1.62
C ARG A 150 -16.61 1.90 1.71
N THR A 151 -15.70 1.44 0.85
CA THR A 151 -14.34 2.00 0.78
C THR A 151 -14.39 3.44 0.28
N LYS A 152 -13.49 4.28 0.78
CA LYS A 152 -13.37 5.69 0.39
C LYS A 152 -11.91 6.11 0.40
N LYS A 153 -11.66 7.34 -0.08
CA LYS A 153 -10.39 8.02 0.11
C LYS A 153 -10.27 8.49 1.56
N ASN A 154 -9.24 8.00 2.26
CA ASN A 154 -8.94 8.37 3.63
C ASN A 154 -7.59 9.12 3.66
N TYR A 155 -7.60 10.38 4.11
CA TYR A 155 -6.35 11.10 4.38
C TYR A 155 -5.80 10.66 5.73
N LEU A 156 -4.60 10.10 5.71
CA LEU A 156 -3.86 9.77 6.92
C LEU A 156 -3.00 10.96 7.35
N VAL A 157 -2.32 11.59 6.37
CA VAL A 157 -1.67 12.89 6.53
C VAL A 157 -2.24 13.84 5.49
N LYS A 158 -2.66 15.03 5.92
CA LYS A 158 -3.08 16.12 5.05
C LYS A 158 -2.25 17.36 5.36
N ASP A 159 -1.58 17.89 4.34
CA ASP A 159 -0.73 19.09 4.45
C ASP A 159 0.28 19.01 5.60
N GLY A 160 0.91 17.84 5.75
CA GLY A 160 1.89 17.55 6.80
C GLY A 160 1.31 17.30 8.20
N ILE A 161 -0.01 17.31 8.36
CA ILE A 161 -0.72 17.10 9.63
C ILE A 161 -1.41 15.75 9.65
N LEU A 162 -1.32 15.02 10.76
CA LEU A 162 -2.07 13.78 10.96
C LEU A 162 -3.56 14.08 10.95
N ALA A 163 -4.26 13.57 9.94
CA ALA A 163 -5.64 13.91 9.62
C ALA A 163 -6.63 12.78 9.95
N GLY A 164 -6.15 11.53 10.00
CA GLY A 164 -6.99 10.38 10.26
C GLY A 164 -6.18 9.11 10.46
N ARG A 165 -6.90 8.02 10.66
CA ARG A 165 -6.39 6.65 10.80
C ARG A 165 -7.39 5.69 10.13
N LEU A 166 -6.98 4.44 9.93
CA LEU A 166 -7.80 3.40 9.31
C LEU A 166 -8.59 2.65 10.38
N HIS A 167 -9.82 2.28 10.06
CA HIS A 167 -10.75 1.67 11.00
C HIS A 167 -11.53 0.49 10.41
N SER A 168 -11.75 -0.49 11.28
CA SER A 168 -12.89 -1.39 11.29
C SER A 168 -14.07 -0.76 12.04
N ARG A 169 -15.25 -1.38 11.98
CA ARG A 169 -16.41 -0.96 12.79
C ARG A 169 -16.11 -1.02 14.29
N GLU A 170 -15.40 -2.05 14.74
CA GLU A 170 -15.01 -2.19 16.16
C GLU A 170 -14.11 -1.05 16.62
N THR A 171 -13.04 -0.77 15.88
CA THR A 171 -12.06 0.25 16.27
C THR A 171 -12.64 1.66 16.14
N ALA A 172 -13.47 1.90 15.13
CA ALA A 172 -14.24 3.14 15.00
C ALA A 172 -15.12 3.37 16.23
N ALA A 173 -15.89 2.37 16.65
CA ALA A 173 -16.75 2.47 17.83
C ALA A 173 -15.94 2.71 19.13
N LYS A 174 -14.82 1.99 19.34
CA LYS A 174 -13.96 2.16 20.53
C LYS A 174 -13.33 3.55 20.64
N MET A 175 -13.03 4.17 19.51
CA MET A 175 -12.34 5.45 19.45
C MET A 175 -13.29 6.63 19.21
N GLU A 176 -14.60 6.38 19.14
CA GLU A 176 -15.62 7.39 18.80
C GLU A 176 -15.33 8.09 17.45
N GLU A 177 -14.79 7.32 16.50
CA GLU A 177 -14.48 7.73 15.12
C GLU A 177 -15.39 6.99 14.12
N GLU A 178 -15.32 7.36 12.84
CA GLU A 178 -16.14 6.77 11.77
C GLU A 178 -15.42 5.58 11.09
N PRO A 179 -16.13 4.50 10.71
CA PRO A 179 -15.55 3.44 9.89
C PRO A 179 -14.98 3.97 8.55
N THR A 180 -13.85 3.41 8.12
CA THR A 180 -13.13 3.92 6.94
C THR A 180 -13.14 2.99 5.72
N GLY A 181 -13.72 1.80 5.85
CA GLY A 181 -13.73 0.80 4.78
C GLY A 181 -12.40 0.03 4.70
N ASN A 182 -11.81 -0.29 5.85
CA ASN A 182 -10.49 -0.89 5.97
C ASN A 182 -10.49 -2.20 6.76
N ALA A 183 -11.64 -2.78 7.09
CA ALA A 183 -11.68 -4.11 7.72
C ALA A 183 -11.50 -5.20 6.65
N ARG A 184 -10.35 -5.90 6.67
CA ARG A 184 -10.03 -6.93 5.67
C ARG A 184 -9.70 -8.27 6.30
N ALA A 185 -10.22 -9.34 5.72
CA ALA A 185 -9.95 -10.71 6.09
C ALA A 185 -9.24 -11.46 4.95
N LEU A 186 -8.43 -12.46 5.31
CA LEU A 186 -7.80 -13.34 4.31
C LEU A 186 -8.83 -14.21 3.59
N ASN A 187 -9.84 -14.67 4.32
CA ASN A 187 -11.02 -15.43 3.88
C ASN A 187 -11.97 -15.61 5.08
N TYR A 188 -13.09 -16.31 4.87
CA TYR A 188 -14.13 -16.56 5.88
C TYR A 188 -13.66 -17.24 7.18
N ARG A 189 -12.46 -17.85 7.21
CA ARG A 189 -11.90 -18.51 8.40
C ARG A 189 -11.15 -17.55 9.32
N PHE A 190 -10.96 -16.30 8.91
CA PHE A 190 -10.20 -15.29 9.64
C PHE A 190 -11.10 -14.10 9.95
N LYS A 191 -11.00 -13.58 11.17
CA LYS A 191 -11.65 -12.31 11.51
C LYS A 191 -11.09 -11.18 10.64
N PRO A 192 -11.91 -10.22 10.19
CA PRO A 192 -11.40 -8.98 9.64
C PRO A 192 -10.53 -8.25 10.67
N ILE A 193 -9.47 -7.60 10.19
CA ILE A 193 -8.61 -6.70 10.96
C ILE A 193 -8.42 -5.40 10.18
N VAL A 194 -7.95 -4.33 10.83
CA VAL A 194 -7.76 -3.05 10.14
C VAL A 194 -6.58 -3.20 9.18
N ARG A 195 -6.81 -2.94 7.89
CA ARG A 195 -5.79 -3.07 6.85
C ARG A 195 -5.88 -1.98 5.80
N MET A 196 -4.72 -1.56 5.34
CA MET A 196 -4.56 -0.71 4.15
C MET A 196 -5.26 -1.28 2.89
N THR A 197 -5.58 -0.39 1.96
CA THR A 197 -6.05 -0.69 0.60
C THR A 197 -4.99 -0.30 -0.44
N ASN A 198 -5.08 0.90 -1.01
CA ASN A 198 -4.05 1.49 -1.87
C ASN A 198 -3.45 2.70 -1.15
N THR A 199 -2.31 2.50 -0.49
CA THR A 199 -1.62 3.55 0.27
C THR A 199 -0.56 4.22 -0.59
N TYR A 200 -0.58 5.55 -0.66
CA TYR A 200 0.34 6.32 -1.50
C TYR A 200 0.57 7.74 -0.98
N ILE A 201 1.65 8.37 -1.46
CA ILE A 201 1.92 9.79 -1.30
C ILE A 201 1.34 10.51 -2.52
N GLU A 202 0.55 11.56 -2.32
CA GLU A 202 0.05 12.35 -3.46
C GLU A 202 1.18 13.07 -4.19
N ASN A 203 0.99 13.33 -5.48
CA ASN A 203 1.97 14.06 -6.27
C ASN A 203 2.15 15.49 -5.74
N GLY A 204 3.41 15.92 -5.67
CA GLY A 204 3.78 17.32 -5.44
C GLY A 204 3.90 18.12 -6.74
N ASP A 205 4.37 19.35 -6.59
CA ASP A 205 4.58 20.33 -7.66
C ASP A 205 6.04 20.42 -8.15
N VAL A 206 6.96 19.72 -7.50
CA VAL A 206 8.40 19.79 -7.78
C VAL A 206 8.77 18.86 -8.93
N SER A 207 9.49 19.38 -9.94
CA SER A 207 9.94 18.56 -11.06
C SER A 207 11.10 17.64 -10.66
N PHE A 208 11.30 16.54 -11.38
CA PHE A 208 12.44 15.64 -11.12
C PHE A 208 13.79 16.35 -11.28
N LYS A 209 13.89 17.32 -12.22
CA LYS A 209 15.10 18.11 -12.40
C LYS A 209 15.39 18.98 -11.17
N ASP A 210 14.36 19.58 -10.61
CA ASP A 210 14.50 20.41 -9.41
C ASP A 210 14.80 19.55 -8.17
N LEU A 211 14.24 18.33 -8.07
CA LEU A 211 14.63 17.38 -7.02
C LEU A 211 16.12 17.04 -7.07
N LEU A 212 16.69 16.90 -8.28
CA LEU A 212 18.11 16.61 -8.46
C LEU A 212 19.03 17.81 -8.16
N SER A 213 18.53 19.04 -8.19
CA SER A 213 19.35 20.23 -7.89
C SER A 213 19.54 20.50 -6.40
N GLY A 214 18.77 19.82 -5.53
CA GLY A 214 18.67 20.15 -4.10
C GLY A 214 17.78 21.34 -3.82
#